data_AF-A0A2X4XEL8-F1
#
_entry.id   AF-A0A2X4XEL8-F1
#
_cell.length_a   1.000
_cell.length_b   1.000
_cell.length_c   1.000
_cell.angle_alpha   90.00
_cell.angle_beta   90.00
_cell.angle_gamma   90.00
#
_symmetry.space_group_name_H-M   'P 1'
#
loop_
_entity.id
_entity.type
_entity.pdbx_description
1 polymer ?
#
loop_
_entity_poly.entity_id
_entity_poly.type
_entity_poly.pdbx_seq_one_letter_code
_entity_poly.pdbx_strand_id
1 'polypeptide(L)'
;MNEVTVSRLSCIVLSLFPALWGIFSLLNNTADFAGTARHAVAPLLSMQDTYQVPGLMWRAVTAPWAGMVGLALITLLESLAGITAAFGMVLMVKHLGHPYAAFAKGKAWAMLGALCAIAVWGLGFMVVAGDWFMAWQARDNPLAVQLGALLYMLPNALALMLLMVQRDAR
;
A
#
# COMPACT_ATOMS: atom_id res chain seq x y z
N MET A 1 1.19 -24.52 -23.19
CA MET A 1 0.92 -23.72 -21.99
C MET A 1 -0.46 -24.11 -21.50
N ASN A 2 -0.60 -24.61 -20.26
CA ASN A 2 -1.89 -25.09 -19.72
C ASN A 2 -2.51 -24.09 -18.72
N GLU A 3 -3.78 -24.29 -18.38
CA GLU A 3 -4.53 -23.41 -17.49
C GLU A 3 -3.85 -23.20 -16.12
N VAL A 4 -3.30 -24.28 -15.53
CA VAL A 4 -2.57 -24.22 -14.26
C VAL A 4 -1.37 -23.27 -14.35
N THR A 5 -0.58 -23.36 -15.42
CA THR A 5 0.58 -22.49 -15.63
C THR A 5 0.14 -21.03 -15.75
N VAL A 6 -0.92 -20.76 -16.52
CA VAL A 6 -1.46 -19.39 -16.69
C VAL A 6 -1.96 -18.84 -15.35
N SER A 7 -2.70 -19.64 -14.58
CA SER A 7 -3.21 -19.28 -13.24
C SER A 7 -2.08 -18.92 -12.25
N ARG A 8 -1.00 -19.71 -12.25
CA ARG A 8 0.21 -19.43 -11.45
C ARG A 8 0.92 -18.17 -11.92
N LEU A 9 1.02 -17.94 -13.23
CA LEU A 9 1.59 -16.70 -13.79
C LEU A 9 0.75 -15.47 -13.40
N SER A 10 -0.58 -15.57 -13.37
CA SER A 10 -1.45 -14.49 -12.88
C SER A 10 -1.14 -14.10 -11.43
N CYS A 11 -0.87 -15.08 -10.56
CA CYS A 11 -0.45 -14.81 -9.18
C CYS A 11 0.88 -14.04 -9.14
N ILE A 12 1.86 -14.43 -9.96
CA ILE A 12 3.18 -13.80 -10.05
C ILE A 12 3.04 -12.36 -10.54
N VAL A 13 2.31 -12.16 -11.63
CA VAL A 13 2.12 -10.83 -12.24
C VAL A 13 1.38 -9.90 -11.28
N LEU A 14 0.30 -10.34 -10.65
CA LEU A 14 -0.43 -9.49 -9.70
C LEU A 14 0.38 -9.17 -8.44
N SER A 15 1.33 -10.02 -8.06
CA SER A 15 2.25 -9.74 -6.95
C SER A 15 3.25 -8.63 -7.25
N LEU A 16 3.40 -8.23 -8.52
CA LEU A 16 4.22 -7.08 -8.89
C LEU A 16 3.64 -5.76 -8.37
N PHE A 17 2.31 -5.64 -8.21
CA PHE A 17 1.69 -4.42 -7.69
C PHE A 17 2.21 -4.07 -6.28
N PRO A 18 2.06 -4.93 -5.25
CA PRO A 18 2.60 -4.62 -3.93
C PRO A 18 4.13 -4.59 -3.93
N ALA A 19 4.80 -5.43 -4.73
CA ALA A 19 6.26 -5.50 -4.78
C ALA A 19 6.89 -4.21 -5.32
N LEU A 20 6.52 -3.80 -6.53
CA LEU A 20 7.12 -2.66 -7.21
C LEU A 20 6.71 -1.34 -6.56
N TRP A 21 5.43 -1.16 -6.23
CA TRP A 21 5.02 0.07 -5.54
C TRP A 21 5.67 0.21 -4.17
N GLY A 22 5.75 -0.87 -3.37
CA GLY A 22 6.43 -0.80 -2.08
C GLY A 22 7.91 -0.46 -2.20
N ILE A 23 8.63 -1.07 -3.15
CA ILE A 23 10.05 -0.78 -3.39
C ILE A 23 10.25 0.66 -3.91
N PHE A 24 9.44 1.10 -4.87
CA PHE A 24 9.54 2.45 -5.41
C PHE A 24 9.16 3.51 -4.37
N SER A 25 8.14 3.25 -3.55
CA SER A 25 7.80 4.10 -2.40
C SER A 25 8.98 4.24 -1.43
N LEU A 26 9.69 3.15 -1.09
CA LEU A 26 10.89 3.21 -0.27
C LEU A 26 11.98 4.11 -0.91
N LEU A 27 12.27 3.93 -2.20
CA LEU A 27 13.24 4.76 -2.92
C LEU A 27 12.83 6.24 -2.93
N ASN A 28 11.56 6.52 -3.24
CA ASN A 28 11.02 7.88 -3.33
C ASN A 28 11.03 8.58 -1.96
N ASN A 29 10.59 7.90 -0.91
CA ASN A 29 10.55 8.47 0.44
C ASN A 29 11.95 8.72 1.00
N THR A 30 12.92 7.86 0.68
CA THR A 30 14.29 8.02 1.20
C THR A 30 15.10 9.08 0.45
N ALA A 31 14.72 9.43 -0.78
CA ALA A 31 15.42 10.43 -1.58
C ALA A 31 15.37 11.84 -0.96
N ASP A 32 14.24 12.23 -0.37
CA ASP A 32 14.11 13.47 0.42
C ASP A 32 13.11 13.27 1.57
N PHE A 33 13.51 12.45 2.55
CA PHE A 33 12.61 12.06 3.64
C PHE A 33 12.07 13.24 4.43
N ALA A 34 12.94 14.23 4.74
CA ALA A 34 12.53 15.41 5.49
C ALA A 34 11.59 16.32 4.68
N GLY A 35 11.86 16.49 3.38
CA GLY A 35 10.98 17.23 2.48
C GLY A 35 9.63 16.55 2.30
N THR A 36 9.60 15.25 2.03
CA THR A 36 8.35 14.47 1.90
C THR A 36 7.53 14.53 3.19
N ALA A 37 8.16 14.40 4.36
CA ALA A 37 7.47 14.50 5.65
C ALA A 37 6.84 15.87 5.85
N ARG A 38 7.56 16.94 5.49
CA ARG A 38 7.11 18.33 5.65
C ARG A 38 6.02 18.72 4.65
N HIS A 39 6.13 18.27 3.40
CA HIS A 39 5.30 18.76 2.31
C HIS A 39 4.13 17.84 1.94
N ALA A 40 4.20 16.55 2.27
CA ALA A 40 3.11 15.61 1.99
C ALA A 40 2.38 15.15 3.26
N VAL A 41 3.10 14.78 4.33
CA VAL A 41 2.48 14.16 5.51
C VAL A 41 2.02 15.20 6.54
N ALA A 42 2.89 16.12 6.93
CA ALA A 42 2.55 17.14 7.93
C ALA A 42 1.31 17.99 7.57
N PRO A 43 1.09 18.42 6.32
CA PRO A 43 -0.08 19.21 5.97
C PRO A 43 -1.39 18.46 6.20
N LEU A 44 -1.44 17.15 5.87
CA LEU A 44 -2.58 16.29 6.12
C LEU A 44 -2.90 16.23 7.61
N LEU A 45 -1.90 15.94 8.45
CA LEU A 45 -2.06 15.85 9.90
C LEU A 45 -2.50 17.17 10.56
N SER A 46 -2.01 18.29 10.04
CA SER A 46 -2.31 19.62 10.58
C SER A 46 -3.75 20.08 10.30
N MET A 47 -4.42 19.47 9.32
CA MET A 47 -5.73 19.86 8.82
C MET A 47 -5.84 21.32 8.37
N GLN A 48 -4.74 22.06 8.15
CA GLN A 48 -4.80 23.50 7.86
C GLN A 48 -5.54 23.85 6.57
N ASP A 49 -5.48 22.97 5.56
CA ASP A 49 -6.16 23.15 4.26
C ASP A 49 -7.59 22.59 4.24
N THR A 50 -8.24 22.49 5.40
CA THR A 50 -9.64 22.03 5.50
C THR A 50 -10.60 23.20 5.76
N TYR A 51 -11.89 22.93 5.92
CA TYR A 51 -12.88 23.97 6.25
C TYR A 51 -12.75 24.57 7.65
N GLN A 52 -11.82 24.06 8.49
CA GLN A 52 -11.58 24.55 9.85
C GLN A 52 -12.83 24.54 10.75
N VAL A 53 -13.73 23.58 10.57
CA VAL A 53 -14.94 23.45 11.40
C VAL A 53 -14.51 23.26 12.86
N PRO A 54 -14.88 24.15 13.81
CA PRO A 54 -14.36 24.12 15.18
C PRO A 54 -14.52 22.77 15.89
N GLY A 55 -15.64 22.08 15.65
CA GLY A 55 -15.92 20.75 16.21
C GLY A 55 -15.04 19.60 15.68
N LEU A 56 -14.24 19.83 14.64
CA LEU A 56 -13.36 18.82 14.03
C LEU A 56 -11.88 19.08 14.29
N MET A 57 -11.49 20.27 14.74
CA MET A 57 -10.08 20.68 14.86
C MET A 57 -9.36 20.09 16.08
N TRP A 58 -10.09 19.48 17.02
CA TRP A 58 -9.52 18.87 18.23
C TRP A 58 -8.54 17.72 17.95
N ARG A 59 -8.63 17.10 16.78
CA ARG A 59 -7.79 15.98 16.32
C ARG A 59 -6.64 16.40 15.39
N ALA A 60 -6.52 17.69 15.07
CA ALA A 60 -5.41 18.19 14.27
C ALA A 60 -4.08 18.05 15.02
N VAL A 61 -3.02 17.65 14.31
CA VAL A 61 -1.68 17.47 14.88
C VAL A 61 -0.72 18.45 14.23
N THR A 62 -0.25 19.43 15.01
CA THR A 62 0.63 20.52 14.55
C THR A 62 2.07 20.41 15.03
N ALA A 63 2.41 19.33 15.76
CA ALA A 63 3.75 19.13 16.27
C ALA A 63 4.77 18.97 15.11
N PRO A 64 5.91 19.68 15.11
CA PRO A 64 6.87 19.66 13.98
C PRO A 64 7.43 18.27 13.64
N TRP A 65 7.47 17.36 14.62
CA TRP A 65 7.96 15.98 14.45
C TRP A 65 6.89 15.01 13.91
N ALA A 66 5.61 15.38 13.93
CA ALA A 66 4.52 14.46 13.60
C ALA A 66 4.58 13.96 12.15
N GLY A 67 4.92 14.85 11.21
CA GLY A 67 5.11 14.46 9.80
C GLY A 67 6.24 13.45 9.62
N MET A 68 7.35 13.59 10.36
CA MET A 68 8.48 12.66 10.31
C MET A 68 8.10 11.27 10.82
N VAL A 69 7.38 11.21 11.95
CA VAL A 69 6.89 9.94 12.50
C VAL A 69 5.86 9.30 11.56
N GLY A 70 4.94 10.11 11.02
CA GLY A 70 3.95 9.64 10.06
C GLY A 70 4.61 9.05 8.81
N LEU A 71 5.57 9.76 8.21
CA LEU A 71 6.31 9.26 7.06
C LEU A 71 7.10 7.99 7.41
N ALA A 72 7.72 7.91 8.59
CA ALA A 72 8.47 6.72 8.99
C ALA A 72 7.59 5.47 9.06
N LEU A 73 6.37 5.61 9.61
CA LEU A 73 5.39 4.53 9.66
C LEU A 73 4.89 4.13 8.27
N ILE A 74 4.61 5.11 7.41
CA ILE A 74 4.24 4.90 6.02
C ILE A 74 5.36 4.13 5.31
N THR A 75 6.56 4.70 5.25
CA THR A 75 7.71 4.10 4.57
C THR A 75 8.02 2.69 5.09
N LEU A 76 7.91 2.44 6.40
CA LEU A 76 8.09 1.10 6.97
C LEU A 76 7.09 0.09 6.38
N LEU A 77 5.81 0.41 6.41
CA LEU A 77 4.77 -0.49 5.91
C LEU A 77 4.81 -0.65 4.38
N GLU A 78 5.12 0.42 3.64
CA GLU A 78 5.35 0.33 2.19
C GLU A 78 6.55 -0.56 1.87
N SER A 79 7.64 -0.46 2.65
CA SER A 79 8.81 -1.31 2.51
C SER A 79 8.49 -2.77 2.81
N LEU A 80 7.73 -3.03 3.88
CA LEU A 80 7.26 -4.37 4.20
C LEU A 80 6.38 -4.94 3.07
N ALA A 81 5.50 -4.12 2.49
CA ALA A 81 4.70 -4.50 1.32
C ALA A 81 5.60 -4.93 0.16
N GLY A 82 6.57 -4.09 -0.20
CA GLY A 82 7.50 -4.31 -1.29
C GLY A 82 8.36 -5.55 -1.11
N ILE A 83 9.02 -5.67 0.03
CA ILE A 83 9.99 -6.74 0.33
C ILE A 83 9.28 -8.10 0.43
N THR A 84 8.18 -8.18 1.16
CA THR A 84 7.46 -9.46 1.34
C THR A 84 6.80 -9.93 0.05
N ALA A 85 6.23 -9.01 -0.75
CA ALA A 85 5.68 -9.35 -2.06
C ALA A 85 6.75 -9.77 -3.06
N ALA A 86 7.88 -9.05 -3.13
CA ALA A 86 9.00 -9.43 -3.98
C ALA A 86 9.56 -10.81 -3.61
N PHE A 87 9.71 -11.09 -2.31
CA PHE A 87 10.13 -12.40 -1.82
C PHE A 87 9.15 -13.50 -2.21
N GLY A 88 7.84 -13.27 -2.01
CA GLY A 88 6.79 -14.19 -2.41
C GLY A 88 6.78 -14.47 -3.91
N MET A 89 6.94 -13.42 -4.72
CA MET A 89 7.04 -13.51 -6.17
C MET A 89 8.25 -14.35 -6.62
N VAL A 90 9.45 -14.09 -6.06
CA VAL A 90 10.65 -14.88 -6.36
C VAL A 90 10.45 -16.36 -6.00
N LEU A 91 9.82 -16.64 -4.86
CA LEU A 91 9.48 -18.01 -4.47
C LEU A 91 8.50 -18.66 -5.44
N MET A 92 7.47 -17.94 -5.89
CA MET A 92 6.50 -18.47 -6.87
C MET A 92 7.16 -18.77 -8.22
N VAL A 93 8.05 -17.90 -8.70
CA VAL A 93 8.82 -18.12 -9.94
C VAL A 93 9.70 -19.37 -9.81
N LYS A 94 10.45 -19.50 -8.71
CA LYS A 94 11.31 -20.68 -8.46
C LYS A 94 10.51 -21.99 -8.42
N HIS A 95 9.27 -21.95 -7.93
CA HIS A 95 8.43 -23.14 -7.75
C HIS A 95 7.34 -23.28 -8.83
N LEU A 96 7.49 -22.61 -9.98
CA LEU A 96 6.47 -22.61 -11.03
C LEU A 96 6.15 -24.01 -11.57
N GLY A 97 7.13 -24.91 -11.64
CA GLY A 97 6.96 -26.32 -12.04
C GLY A 97 6.87 -27.32 -10.88
N HIS A 98 6.86 -26.84 -9.63
CA HIS A 98 6.87 -27.69 -8.44
C HIS A 98 5.45 -27.97 -7.92
N PRO A 99 5.27 -28.94 -6.99
CA PRO A 99 3.99 -29.20 -6.35
C PRO A 99 3.35 -27.94 -5.75
N TYR A 100 2.01 -27.86 -5.78
CA TYR A 100 1.27 -26.68 -5.35
C TYR A 100 1.68 -26.18 -3.96
N ALA A 101 1.95 -27.09 -3.01
CA ALA A 101 2.36 -26.72 -1.65
C ALA A 101 3.63 -25.86 -1.62
N ALA A 102 4.58 -26.08 -2.54
CA ALA A 102 5.80 -25.26 -2.63
C ALA A 102 5.49 -23.87 -3.21
N PHE A 103 4.66 -23.81 -4.25
CA PHE A 103 4.18 -22.55 -4.84
C PHE A 103 3.37 -21.71 -3.85
N ALA A 104 2.49 -22.35 -3.06
CA ALA A 104 1.63 -21.72 -2.08
C ALA A 104 2.37 -20.98 -0.97
N LYS A 105 3.61 -21.39 -0.64
CA LYS A 105 4.47 -20.64 0.29
C LYS A 105 4.78 -19.24 -0.25
N GLY A 106 5.11 -19.14 -1.54
CA GLY A 106 5.36 -17.85 -2.19
C GLY A 106 4.11 -16.97 -2.22
N LYS A 107 2.93 -17.57 -2.44
CA LYS A 107 1.65 -16.86 -2.37
C LYS A 107 1.41 -16.24 -1.00
N ALA A 108 1.67 -16.96 0.09
CA ALA A 108 1.47 -16.44 1.44
C ALA A 108 2.29 -15.16 1.71
N TRP A 109 3.54 -15.12 1.24
CA TRP A 109 4.39 -13.93 1.33
C TRP A 109 3.88 -12.78 0.44
N ALA A 110 3.41 -13.08 -0.77
CA ALA A 110 2.78 -12.09 -1.63
C ALA A 110 1.48 -11.51 -1.05
N MET A 111 0.68 -12.35 -0.39
CA MET A 111 -0.53 -11.93 0.31
C MET A 111 -0.21 -11.00 1.48
N LEU A 112 0.84 -11.30 2.26
CA LEU A 112 1.30 -10.40 3.32
C LEU A 112 1.68 -9.03 2.75
N GLY A 113 2.41 -9.00 1.63
CA GLY A 113 2.76 -7.74 0.98
C GLY A 113 1.55 -6.96 0.49
N ALA A 114 0.57 -7.64 -0.13
CA ALA A 114 -0.69 -7.04 -0.52
C ALA A 114 -1.49 -6.50 0.67
N LEU A 115 -1.49 -7.19 1.81
CA LEU A 115 -2.14 -6.74 3.05
C LEU A 115 -1.48 -5.46 3.61
N CYS A 116 -0.14 -5.40 3.64
CA CYS A 116 0.57 -4.18 4.00
C CYS A 116 0.21 -3.03 3.04
N ALA A 117 0.06 -3.33 1.75
CA ALA A 117 -0.36 -2.35 0.75
C ALA A 117 -1.82 -1.88 0.90
N ILE A 118 -2.72 -2.75 1.36
CA ILE A 118 -4.08 -2.33 1.68
C ILE A 118 -4.10 -1.51 2.97
N ALA A 119 -3.26 -1.85 3.95
CA ALA A 119 -3.17 -1.13 5.22
C ALA A 119 -2.71 0.31 5.05
N VAL A 120 -1.65 0.58 4.28
CA VAL A 120 -1.17 1.96 4.10
C VAL A 120 -2.10 2.78 3.20
N TRP A 121 -2.52 2.26 2.05
CA TRP A 121 -3.26 3.05 1.08
C TRP A 121 -4.75 3.05 1.39
N GLY A 122 -5.35 1.90 1.70
CA GLY A 122 -6.74 1.81 2.13
C GLY A 122 -6.96 2.40 3.52
N LEU A 123 -6.33 1.86 4.57
CA LEU A 123 -6.60 2.35 5.93
C LEU A 123 -5.89 3.68 6.20
N GLY A 124 -4.60 3.79 5.85
CA GLY A 124 -3.81 5.00 6.12
C GLY A 124 -4.27 6.20 5.31
N PHE A 125 -4.27 6.12 3.98
CA PHE A 125 -4.58 7.29 3.15
C PHE A 125 -6.07 7.50 2.90
N MET A 126 -6.84 6.45 2.58
CA MET A 126 -8.27 6.63 2.28
C MET A 126 -9.11 6.91 3.53
N VAL A 127 -8.90 6.16 4.63
CA VAL A 127 -9.67 6.33 5.87
C VAL A 127 -9.04 7.37 6.81
N VAL A 128 -7.78 7.20 7.20
CA VAL A 128 -7.15 8.07 8.21
C VAL A 128 -6.83 9.46 7.63
N ALA A 129 -6.05 9.57 6.56
CA ALA A 129 -5.77 10.88 5.98
C ALA A 129 -7.03 11.50 5.33
N GLY A 130 -7.77 10.71 4.56
CA GLY A 130 -8.98 11.11 3.86
C GLY A 130 -10.07 11.64 4.79
N ASP A 131 -10.60 10.79 5.67
CA ASP A 131 -11.78 11.12 6.49
C ASP A 131 -11.44 11.56 7.91
N TRP A 132 -10.48 10.91 8.56
CA TRP A 132 -10.09 11.33 9.92
C TRP A 132 -9.38 12.68 9.91
N PHE A 133 -8.50 12.96 8.95
CA PHE A 133 -7.87 14.28 8.82
C PHE A 133 -8.55 15.19 7.78
N MET A 134 -9.69 14.77 7.23
CA MET A 134 -10.53 15.58 6.33
C MET A 134 -9.80 16.07 5.08
N ALA A 135 -8.83 15.31 4.57
CA ALA A 135 -8.11 15.67 3.33
C ALA A 135 -9.05 15.80 2.11
N TRP A 136 -10.24 15.20 2.14
CA TRP A 136 -11.25 15.43 1.11
C TRP A 136 -11.76 16.89 1.06
N GLN A 137 -11.60 17.67 2.13
CA GLN A 137 -11.95 19.09 2.21
C GLN A 137 -10.86 20.03 1.68
N ALA A 138 -9.75 19.48 1.14
CA ALA A 138 -8.68 20.28 0.54
C ALA A 138 -9.24 21.33 -0.42
N ARG A 139 -8.70 22.56 -0.36
CA ARG A 139 -9.17 23.66 -1.21
C ARG A 139 -8.87 23.38 -2.67
N ASP A 140 -7.69 22.84 -2.92
CA ASP A 140 -7.21 22.47 -4.23
C ASP A 140 -7.32 20.95 -4.42
N ASN A 141 -8.03 20.52 -5.47
CA ASN A 141 -8.24 19.11 -5.82
C ASN A 141 -8.81 18.26 -4.67
N PRO A 142 -10.04 18.55 -4.21
CA PRO A 142 -10.71 17.72 -3.21
C PRO A 142 -10.75 16.27 -3.68
N LEU A 143 -10.66 15.34 -2.73
CA LEU A 143 -10.61 13.88 -2.94
C LEU A 143 -9.32 13.33 -3.58
N ALA A 144 -8.33 14.14 -3.97
CA ALA A 144 -7.10 13.63 -4.60
C ALA A 144 -6.38 12.56 -3.76
N VAL A 145 -6.34 12.73 -2.43
CA VAL A 145 -5.76 11.75 -1.50
C VAL A 145 -6.52 10.41 -1.54
N GLN A 146 -7.86 10.45 -1.50
CA GLN A 146 -8.70 9.25 -1.49
C GLN A 146 -8.72 8.55 -2.85
N LEU A 147 -8.73 9.30 -3.95
CA LEU A 147 -8.64 8.76 -5.30
C LEU A 147 -7.26 8.14 -5.55
N GLY A 148 -6.18 8.82 -5.15
CA GLY A 148 -4.83 8.27 -5.19
C GLY A 148 -4.75 6.98 -4.38
N ALA A 149 -5.22 7.00 -3.14
CA ALA A 149 -5.30 5.82 -2.28
C ALA A 149 -6.05 4.64 -2.93
N LEU A 150 -7.20 4.91 -3.58
CA LEU A 150 -7.96 3.90 -4.30
C LEU A 150 -7.15 3.27 -5.44
N LEU A 151 -6.44 4.08 -6.23
CA LEU A 151 -5.63 3.61 -7.36
C LEU A 151 -4.53 2.64 -6.92
N TYR A 152 -3.92 2.87 -5.75
CA TYR A 152 -2.95 1.94 -5.18
C TYR A 152 -3.62 0.75 -4.50
N MET A 153 -4.67 0.97 -3.71
CA MET A 153 -5.32 -0.10 -2.94
C MET A 153 -6.00 -1.14 -3.84
N LEU A 154 -6.68 -0.72 -4.91
CA LEU A 154 -7.54 -1.60 -5.71
C LEU A 154 -6.75 -2.76 -6.36
N PRO A 155 -5.61 -2.56 -7.06
CA PRO A 155 -4.86 -3.67 -7.62
C PRO A 155 -4.29 -4.60 -6.55
N ASN A 156 -3.92 -4.08 -5.38
CA ASN A 156 -3.46 -4.89 -4.26
C ASN A 156 -4.59 -5.75 -3.67
N ALA A 157 -5.81 -5.22 -3.56
CA ALA A 157 -6.99 -5.98 -3.16
C ALA A 157 -7.33 -7.08 -4.18
N LEU A 158 -7.28 -6.78 -5.48
CA LEU A 158 -7.46 -7.76 -6.55
C LEU A 158 -6.39 -8.87 -6.50
N ALA A 159 -5.12 -8.49 -6.29
CA ALA A 159 -4.02 -9.42 -6.11
C ALA A 159 -4.26 -10.35 -4.92
N LEU A 160 -4.64 -9.80 -3.76
CA LEU A 160 -4.95 -10.57 -2.56
C LEU A 160 -6.09 -11.55 -2.80
N MET A 161 -7.20 -11.11 -3.40
CA MET A 161 -8.35 -11.98 -3.70
C MET A 161 -7.96 -13.12 -4.65
N LEU A 162 -7.24 -12.84 -5.73
CA LEU A 162 -6.79 -13.88 -6.66
C LEU A 162 -5.84 -14.87 -5.98
N LEU A 163 -4.88 -14.37 -5.19
CA LEU A 163 -3.97 -15.23 -4.42
C LEU A 163 -4.72 -16.11 -3.42
N MET A 164 -5.77 -15.60 -2.76
CA MET A 164 -6.59 -16.39 -1.83
C MET A 164 -7.35 -17.50 -2.54
N VAL A 165 -7.97 -17.19 -3.69
CA VAL A 165 -8.85 -18.11 -4.44
C VAL A 165 -8.07 -19.14 -5.25
N GLN A 166 -6.92 -18.77 -5.84
CA GLN A 166 -6.20 -19.65 -6.76
C GLN A 166 -5.78 -20.96 -6.07
N ARG A 167 -6.13 -22.09 -6.67
CA ARG A 167 -5.69 -23.43 -6.29
C ARG A 167 -5.37 -24.18 -7.58
N ASP A 168 -4.42 -25.10 -7.56
CA ASP A 168 -4.28 -26.02 -8.69
C ASP A 168 -5.45 -27.01 -8.64
N ALA A 169 -5.98 -27.36 -9.82
CA ALA A 169 -6.96 -28.46 -9.91
C ALA A 169 -6.35 -29.72 -9.29
N ARG A 170 -7.14 -30.42 -8.47
CA ARG A 170 -6.74 -31.71 -7.89
C ARG A 170 -6.60 -32.77 -8.97
#